data_AF-A0AAD8AUK7-F1
#
_entry.id   AF-A0AAD8AUK7-F1
#
_cell.length_a   1.000
_cell.length_b   1.000
_cell.length_c   1.000
_cell.angle_alpha   90.00
_cell.angle_beta   90.00
_cell.angle_gamma   90.00
#
_symmetry.space_group_name_H-M   'P 1'
#
loop_
_entity.id
_entity.type
_entity.pdbx_description
1 polymer ?
#
loop_
_entity_poly.entity_id
_entity_poly.type
_entity_poly.pdbx_seq_one_letter_code
_entity_poly.pdbx_strand_id
1 'polypeptide(L)'
;ILEKALTSLYNQGVQNEFYQPVHVYVMNPKSITVNELYGGVDKQTLEWKDGLMGLTVRFCVNDTTKDHQWIVCDGPVDALWIENMNTVLDDNKMLCLANSERIKFTPYIHMIFEVQDLAVASPATVSRCGMVYVDPDELKWLPFVKTWLDKWGKNMSPEAPAYLLKLFEIYVEDGLNLSPKNVLRL
;
A
#
# COMPACT_ATOMS: atom_id res chain seq x y z
N ILE A 1 5.53 -7.15 5.72
CA ILE A 1 5.93 -8.57 5.93
C ILE A 1 6.63 -9.12 4.70
N LEU A 2 6.05 -8.97 3.50
CA LEU A 2 6.64 -9.46 2.26
C LEU A 2 7.99 -8.79 1.92
N GLU A 3 8.10 -7.47 2.05
CA GLU A 3 9.37 -6.72 1.97
C GLU A 3 10.47 -7.37 2.81
N LYS A 4 10.20 -7.56 4.12
CA LYS A 4 11.15 -8.19 5.06
C LYS A 4 11.47 -9.64 4.69
N ALA A 5 10.49 -10.39 4.19
CA ALA A 5 10.68 -11.78 3.78
C ALA A 5 11.62 -11.88 2.56
N LEU A 6 11.41 -11.05 1.54
CA LEU A 6 12.24 -11.01 0.33
C LEU A 6 13.68 -10.60 0.66
N THR A 7 13.85 -9.54 1.46
CA THR A 7 15.17 -9.10 1.92
C THR A 7 15.86 -10.16 2.78
N SER A 8 15.11 -10.87 3.63
CA SER A 8 15.66 -11.96 4.44
C SER A 8 16.13 -13.14 3.59
N LEU A 9 15.36 -13.55 2.58
CA LEU A 9 15.72 -14.63 1.66
C LEU A 9 16.95 -14.28 0.80
N TYR A 10 17.06 -13.02 0.37
CA TYR A 10 18.25 -12.52 -0.31
C TYR A 10 19.49 -12.64 0.59
N ASN A 11 19.40 -12.18 1.84
CA ASN A 11 20.49 -12.24 2.82
C ASN A 11 20.89 -13.68 3.18
N GLN A 12 19.95 -14.64 3.10
CA GLN A 12 20.21 -16.06 3.30
C GLN A 12 20.87 -16.73 2.08
N GLY A 13 21.08 -16.00 0.97
CA GLY A 13 21.76 -16.50 -0.22
C GLY A 13 20.93 -17.51 -1.01
N VAL A 14 19.61 -17.54 -0.81
CA VAL A 14 18.72 -18.43 -1.58
C VAL A 14 18.75 -17.98 -3.05
N GLN A 15 19.22 -18.84 -3.95
CA GLN A 15 19.35 -18.50 -5.36
C GLN A 15 17.98 -18.41 -6.04
N ASN A 16 17.45 -17.20 -6.10
CA ASN A 16 16.31 -16.84 -6.94
C ASN A 16 16.46 -15.36 -7.33
N GLU A 17 16.38 -15.06 -8.64
CA GLU A 17 16.43 -13.68 -9.11
C GLU A 17 15.30 -12.80 -8.55
N PHE A 18 14.21 -13.42 -8.07
CA PHE A 18 13.08 -12.72 -7.48
C PHE A 18 13.31 -12.25 -6.03
N TYR A 19 14.20 -12.91 -5.28
CA TYR A 19 14.50 -12.54 -3.91
C TYR A 19 15.54 -11.43 -3.91
N GLN A 20 15.10 -10.20 -4.16
CA GLN A 20 15.92 -8.99 -4.08
C GLN A 20 15.41 -8.11 -2.94
N PRO A 21 16.26 -7.21 -2.39
CA PRO A 21 15.82 -6.17 -1.48
C PRO A 21 14.66 -5.37 -2.06
N VAL A 22 13.80 -4.86 -1.19
CA VAL A 22 12.61 -4.10 -1.56
C VAL A 22 12.68 -2.72 -0.91
N HIS A 23 12.53 -1.67 -1.71
CA HIS A 23 12.40 -0.29 -1.25
C HIS A 23 10.96 0.16 -1.44
N VAL A 24 10.36 0.76 -0.41
CA VAL A 24 8.94 1.13 -0.40
C VAL A 24 8.78 2.64 -0.28
N TYR A 25 8.03 3.22 -1.22
CA TYR A 25 7.67 4.64 -1.27
C TYR A 25 6.16 4.76 -1.10
N VAL A 26 5.71 5.20 0.08
CA VAL A 26 4.29 5.33 0.40
C VAL A 26 3.85 6.78 0.21
N MET A 27 2.72 6.98 -0.46
CA MET A 27 2.11 8.29 -0.65
C MET A 27 0.59 8.19 -0.58
N ASN A 28 -0.06 9.26 -0.10
CA ASN A 28 -1.52 9.37 -0.14
C ASN A 28 -1.95 10.35 -1.25
N PRO A 29 -2.50 9.85 -2.39
CA PRO A 29 -2.87 10.69 -3.53
C PRO A 29 -3.96 11.72 -3.20
N LYS A 30 -4.78 11.48 -2.17
CA LYS A 30 -5.87 12.37 -1.75
C LYS A 30 -5.44 13.46 -0.78
N SER A 31 -4.29 13.32 -0.15
CA SER A 31 -3.75 14.35 0.76
C SER A 31 -3.16 15.55 0.04
N ILE A 32 -3.00 15.48 -1.28
CA ILE A 32 -2.43 16.54 -2.13
C ILE A 32 -3.33 16.81 -3.32
N THR A 33 -3.14 17.97 -3.95
CA THR A 33 -3.88 18.31 -5.17
C THR A 33 -3.37 17.51 -6.37
N VAL A 34 -4.21 17.35 -7.41
CA VAL A 34 -3.82 16.65 -8.66
C VAL A 34 -2.58 17.28 -9.30
N ASN A 35 -2.45 18.60 -9.24
CA ASN A 35 -1.28 19.32 -9.74
C ASN A 35 -0.02 19.06 -8.89
N GLU A 36 -0.13 18.90 -7.58
CA GLU A 36 1.00 18.52 -6.73
C GLU A 36 1.38 17.05 -6.89
N LEU A 37 0.42 16.19 -7.26
CA LEU A 37 0.66 14.78 -7.52
C LEU A 37 1.36 14.57 -8.86
N TYR A 38 0.85 15.14 -9.96
CA TYR A 38 1.34 14.90 -11.33
C TYR A 38 2.26 15.99 -11.86
N GLY A 39 2.23 17.16 -11.25
CA GLY A 39 2.87 18.35 -11.77
C GLY A 39 1.88 19.21 -12.53
N GLY A 40 2.26 20.47 -12.70
CA GLY A 40 1.44 21.46 -13.37
C GLY A 40 2.24 22.72 -13.63
N VAL A 41 1.69 23.58 -14.47
CA VAL A 41 2.28 24.90 -14.74
C VAL A 41 1.92 25.84 -13.58
N ASP A 42 2.93 26.43 -12.96
CA ASP A 42 2.72 27.48 -11.97
C ASP A 42 2.12 28.72 -12.65
N LYS A 43 1.00 29.21 -12.14
CA LYS A 43 0.26 30.33 -12.74
C LYS A 43 1.01 31.66 -12.64
N GLN A 44 1.95 31.79 -11.71
CA GLN A 44 2.72 33.01 -11.49
C GLN A 44 4.00 33.02 -12.32
N THR A 45 4.75 31.91 -12.33
CA THR A 45 6.03 31.84 -13.05
C THR A 45 5.89 31.34 -14.48
N LEU A 46 4.75 30.72 -14.82
CA LEU A 46 4.53 30.00 -16.09
C LEU A 46 5.53 28.85 -16.32
N GLU A 47 6.26 28.43 -15.28
CA GLU A 47 7.18 27.31 -15.33
C GLU A 47 6.49 26.01 -14.93
N TRP A 48 6.98 24.90 -15.49
CA TRP A 48 6.54 23.57 -15.09
C TRP A 48 7.08 23.22 -13.72
N LYS A 49 6.19 22.85 -12.80
CA LYS A 49 6.53 22.29 -11.51
C LYS A 49 6.23 20.80 -11.50
N ASP A 50 7.25 19.99 -11.21
CA ASP A 50 7.11 18.55 -11.11
C ASP A 50 6.26 18.15 -9.89
N GLY A 51 5.42 17.14 -10.10
CA GLY A 51 4.61 16.54 -9.04
C GLY A 51 5.32 15.38 -8.35
N LEU A 52 4.79 15.02 -7.18
CA LEU A 52 5.35 13.98 -6.32
C LEU A 52 5.44 12.61 -7.03
N MET A 53 4.42 12.24 -7.83
CA MET A 53 4.41 10.97 -8.57
C MET A 53 5.53 10.93 -9.62
N GLY A 54 5.69 12.00 -10.40
CA GLY A 54 6.74 12.08 -11.42
C GLY A 54 8.14 12.02 -10.82
N LEU A 55 8.36 12.69 -9.68
CA LEU A 55 9.62 12.65 -8.94
C LEU A 55 9.92 11.26 -8.37
N THR A 56 8.96 10.61 -7.71
CA THR A 56 9.13 9.27 -7.13
C THR A 56 9.41 8.23 -8.22
N VAL A 57 8.66 8.25 -9.32
CA VAL A 57 8.89 7.31 -10.43
C VAL A 57 10.25 7.55 -11.07
N ARG A 58 10.67 8.80 -11.32
CA ARG A 58 12.02 9.10 -11.83
C ARG A 58 13.10 8.61 -10.90
N PHE A 59 12.92 8.80 -9.59
CA PHE A 59 13.85 8.30 -8.59
C PHE A 59 13.99 6.77 -8.68
N CYS A 60 12.88 6.04 -8.75
CA CYS A 60 12.88 4.58 -8.86
C CYS A 60 13.46 4.07 -10.19
N VAL A 61 13.20 4.76 -11.30
CA VAL A 61 13.71 4.38 -12.64
C VAL A 61 15.21 4.62 -12.78
N ASN A 62 15.75 5.63 -12.09
CA ASN A 62 17.18 5.91 -12.07
C ASN A 62 17.98 4.89 -11.26
N ASP A 63 17.31 4.09 -10.42
CA ASP A 63 17.95 2.98 -9.75
C ASP A 63 18.24 1.86 -10.75
N THR A 64 19.53 1.56 -10.93
CA THR A 64 20.02 0.53 -11.87
C THR A 64 20.24 -0.82 -11.20
N THR A 65 19.95 -0.92 -9.90
CA THR A 65 19.97 -2.20 -9.18
C THR A 65 18.82 -3.10 -9.62
N LYS A 66 18.88 -4.37 -9.21
CA LYS A 66 17.78 -5.32 -9.38
C LYS A 66 16.80 -5.28 -8.19
N ASP A 67 16.93 -4.30 -7.30
CA ASP A 67 16.08 -4.17 -6.13
C ASP A 67 14.66 -3.80 -6.54
N HIS A 68 13.67 -4.38 -5.87
CA HIS A 68 12.27 -4.06 -6.15
C HIS A 68 11.94 -2.67 -5.59
N GLN A 69 11.34 -1.83 -6.41
CA GLN A 69 10.91 -0.48 -6.06
C GLN A 69 9.38 -0.47 -5.99
N TRP A 70 8.82 -0.38 -4.79
CA TRP A 70 7.37 -0.42 -4.58
C TRP A 70 6.84 0.97 -4.32
N ILE A 71 5.98 1.45 -5.22
CA ILE A 71 5.28 2.72 -5.08
C ILE A 71 3.87 2.41 -4.59
N VAL A 72 3.59 2.78 -3.34
CA VAL A 72 2.33 2.47 -2.66
C VAL A 72 1.48 3.74 -2.58
N CYS A 73 0.32 3.70 -3.24
CA CYS A 73 -0.72 4.71 -3.15
C CYS A 73 -1.71 4.29 -2.06
N ASP A 74 -1.57 4.86 -0.86
CA ASP A 74 -2.43 4.61 0.31
C ASP A 74 -3.52 5.69 0.41
N GLY A 75 -4.74 5.34 0.04
CA GLY A 75 -5.88 6.24 0.13
C GLY A 75 -6.96 5.94 -0.90
N PRO A 76 -8.15 6.54 -0.75
CA PRO A 76 -9.29 6.22 -1.59
C PRO A 76 -9.08 6.66 -3.04
N VAL A 77 -9.60 5.84 -3.96
CA VAL A 77 -9.57 6.14 -5.40
C VAL A 77 -10.51 7.29 -5.73
N ASP A 78 -10.02 8.22 -6.56
CA ASP A 78 -10.80 9.31 -7.13
C ASP A 78 -10.72 9.27 -8.65
N ALA A 79 -11.82 9.62 -9.31
CA ALA A 79 -11.89 9.66 -10.77
C ALA A 79 -10.81 10.58 -11.39
N LEU A 80 -10.49 11.71 -10.75
CA LEU A 80 -9.56 12.70 -11.31
C LEU A 80 -8.12 12.20 -11.35
N TRP A 81 -7.66 11.54 -10.28
CA TRP A 81 -6.27 11.10 -10.24
C TRP A 81 -6.06 9.74 -10.92
N ILE A 82 -7.06 8.85 -10.90
CA ILE A 82 -6.91 7.51 -11.49
C ILE A 82 -6.92 7.55 -13.03
N GLU A 83 -7.53 8.55 -13.65
CA GLU A 83 -7.54 8.70 -15.11
C GLU A 83 -6.13 8.82 -15.70
N ASN A 84 -5.27 9.60 -15.04
CA ASN A 84 -3.86 9.77 -15.44
C ASN A 84 -3.01 8.50 -15.22
N MET A 85 -3.50 7.54 -14.43
CA MET A 85 -2.83 6.26 -14.19
C MET A 85 -3.12 5.20 -15.26
N ASN A 86 -4.11 5.38 -16.13
CA ASN A 86 -4.51 4.33 -17.08
C ASN A 86 -3.35 3.78 -17.95
N THR A 87 -2.40 4.63 -18.33
CA THR A 87 -1.21 4.25 -19.11
C THR A 87 -0.11 3.58 -18.29
N VAL A 88 -0.14 3.76 -16.97
CA VAL A 88 0.72 3.02 -16.03
C VAL A 88 0.14 1.64 -15.76
N LEU A 89 -1.19 1.56 -15.65
CA LEU A 89 -1.91 0.33 -15.30
C LEU A 89 -2.10 -0.62 -16.48
N ASP A 90 -1.87 -0.19 -17.72
CA ASP A 90 -1.90 -1.05 -18.89
C ASP A 90 -0.57 -1.79 -19.12
N ASP A 91 -0.51 -2.61 -20.18
CA ASP A 91 0.69 -3.39 -20.54
C ASP A 91 1.91 -2.52 -20.89
N ASN A 92 1.73 -1.22 -21.17
CA ASN A 92 2.83 -0.32 -21.50
C ASN A 92 3.66 0.04 -20.28
N LYS A 93 3.07 0.00 -19.07
CA LYS A 93 3.68 0.39 -17.79
C LYS A 93 4.44 1.72 -17.91
N MET A 94 3.74 2.75 -18.39
CA MET A 94 4.34 4.04 -18.73
C MET A 94 3.57 5.19 -18.08
N LEU A 95 4.27 5.99 -17.26
CA LEU A 95 3.70 7.22 -16.73
C LEU A 95 3.80 8.33 -17.77
N CYS A 96 2.64 8.82 -18.21
CA CYS A 96 2.54 9.97 -19.10
C CYS A 96 2.16 11.22 -18.30
N LEU A 97 3.02 12.24 -18.28
CA LEU A 97 2.77 13.51 -17.61
C LEU A 97 2.27 14.57 -18.61
N ALA A 98 1.60 15.60 -18.09
CA ALA A 98 1.02 16.66 -18.92
C ALA A 98 2.06 17.52 -19.66
N ASN A 99 3.31 17.56 -19.20
CA ASN A 99 4.46 18.14 -19.90
C ASN A 99 4.96 17.27 -21.08
N SER A 100 4.20 16.24 -21.48
CA SER A 100 4.57 15.24 -22.49
C SER A 100 5.75 14.34 -22.12
N GLU A 101 6.23 14.39 -20.87
CA GLU A 101 7.21 13.45 -20.36
C GLU A 101 6.58 12.05 -20.27
N ARG A 102 7.36 11.04 -20.69
CA ARG A 102 6.94 9.65 -20.70
C ARG A 102 7.99 8.81 -19.99
N ILE A 103 7.64 8.29 -18.82
CA ILE A 103 8.57 7.54 -17.97
C ILE A 103 8.13 6.08 -17.97
N LYS A 104 8.94 5.20 -18.57
CA LYS A 104 8.65 3.76 -18.65
C LYS A 104 9.19 3.05 -17.41
N PHE A 105 8.37 2.16 -16.85
CA PHE A 105 8.73 1.40 -15.66
C PHE A 105 9.67 0.26 -16.03
N THR A 106 10.63 -0.03 -15.16
CA THR A 106 11.44 -1.24 -15.26
C THR A 106 10.66 -2.42 -14.68
N PRO A 107 11.06 -3.69 -14.96
CA PRO A 107 10.40 -4.86 -14.39
C PRO A 107 10.45 -4.94 -12.84
N TYR A 108 11.32 -4.15 -12.22
CA TYR A 108 11.52 -4.10 -10.77
C TYR A 108 10.65 -3.05 -10.08
N ILE A 109 9.99 -2.17 -10.83
CA ILE A 109 9.07 -1.17 -10.27
C ILE A 109 7.66 -1.76 -10.23
N HIS A 110 7.06 -1.73 -9.04
CA HIS A 110 5.70 -2.21 -8.78
C HIS A 110 4.88 -1.07 -8.20
N MET A 111 3.68 -0.87 -8.73
CA MET A 111 2.72 0.08 -8.19
C MET A 111 1.62 -0.68 -7.45
N ILE A 112 1.34 -0.26 -6.22
CA ILE A 112 0.39 -0.90 -5.32
C ILE A 112 -0.63 0.15 -4.87
N PHE A 113 -1.91 -0.22 -4.87
CA PHE A 113 -2.99 0.63 -4.40
C PHE A 113 -3.61 -0.01 -3.16
N GLU A 114 -3.52 0.70 -2.03
CA GLU A 114 -4.22 0.34 -0.80
C GLU A 114 -5.48 1.19 -0.71
N VAL A 115 -6.62 0.57 -0.98
CA VAL A 115 -7.91 1.23 -1.16
C VAL A 115 -8.99 0.48 -0.39
N GLN A 116 -9.92 1.21 0.21
CA GLN A 116 -11.05 0.60 0.93
C GLN A 116 -12.10 0.02 -0.04
N ASP A 117 -12.41 0.77 -1.09
CA ASP A 117 -13.36 0.38 -2.13
C ASP A 117 -12.99 0.99 -3.49
N LEU A 118 -13.62 0.46 -4.52
CA LEU A 118 -13.42 0.85 -5.92
C LEU A 118 -14.70 1.44 -6.52
N ALA A 119 -15.61 1.98 -5.70
CA ALA A 119 -16.92 2.43 -6.17
C ALA A 119 -16.83 3.53 -7.23
N VAL A 120 -15.75 4.30 -7.23
CA VAL A 120 -15.50 5.42 -8.15
C VAL A 120 -14.59 5.02 -9.33
N ALA A 121 -14.02 3.80 -9.32
CA ALA A 121 -13.17 3.31 -10.39
C ALA A 121 -14.01 2.64 -11.49
N SER A 122 -13.70 2.92 -12.75
CA SER A 122 -14.39 2.25 -13.86
C SER A 122 -13.96 0.79 -13.97
N PRO A 123 -14.85 -0.14 -14.37
CA PRO A 123 -14.49 -1.56 -14.57
C PRO A 123 -13.30 -1.77 -15.50
N ALA A 124 -13.14 -0.90 -16.51
CA ALA A 124 -12.03 -0.93 -17.45
C ALA A 124 -10.67 -0.54 -16.82
N THR A 125 -10.68 0.23 -15.74
CA THR A 125 -9.46 0.62 -15.01
C THR A 125 -8.99 -0.53 -14.13
N VAL A 126 -9.92 -1.13 -13.38
CA VAL A 126 -9.63 -2.20 -12.44
C VAL A 126 -9.34 -3.54 -13.14
N SER A 127 -9.87 -3.75 -14.35
CA SER A 127 -9.63 -4.99 -15.12
C SER A 127 -8.18 -5.18 -15.55
N ARG A 128 -7.36 -4.11 -15.51
CA ARG A 128 -5.95 -4.14 -15.88
C ARG A 128 -5.03 -4.46 -14.69
N CYS A 129 -5.58 -4.54 -13.48
CA CYS A 129 -4.84 -4.74 -12.25
C CYS A 129 -5.13 -6.10 -11.63
N GLY A 130 -4.12 -6.69 -10.97
CA GLY A 130 -4.35 -7.80 -10.04
C GLY A 130 -5.05 -7.29 -8.78
N MET A 131 -6.15 -7.93 -8.37
CA MET A 131 -6.91 -7.53 -7.19
C MET A 131 -6.77 -8.57 -6.08
N VAL A 132 -6.48 -8.12 -4.87
CA VAL A 132 -6.46 -8.95 -3.66
C VAL A 132 -7.52 -8.42 -2.72
N TYR A 133 -8.57 -9.21 -2.49
CA TYR A 133 -9.62 -8.88 -1.54
C TYR A 133 -9.24 -9.41 -0.16
N VAL A 134 -9.32 -8.55 0.84
CA VAL A 134 -9.17 -8.93 2.25
C VAL A 134 -10.54 -8.80 2.89
N ASP A 135 -11.09 -9.92 3.36
CA ASP A 135 -12.35 -9.91 4.08
C ASP A 135 -12.11 -9.41 5.52
N PRO A 136 -12.70 -8.27 5.93
CA PRO A 136 -12.56 -7.80 7.31
C PRO A 136 -13.17 -8.77 8.33
N ASP A 137 -14.17 -9.58 7.95
CA ASP A 137 -14.79 -10.56 8.85
C ASP A 137 -13.87 -11.76 9.14
N GLU A 138 -12.94 -12.07 8.24
CA GLU A 138 -11.90 -13.08 8.49
C GLU A 138 -10.83 -12.57 9.48
N LEU A 139 -10.57 -11.26 9.50
CA LEU A 139 -9.64 -10.62 10.41
C LEU A 139 -10.29 -10.33 11.78
N LYS A 140 -10.57 -11.39 12.53
CA LYS A 140 -11.17 -11.30 13.88
C LYS A 140 -10.29 -10.52 14.88
N TRP A 141 -10.78 -10.34 16.11
CA TRP A 141 -10.05 -9.65 17.19
C TRP A 141 -8.75 -10.36 17.65
N LEU A 142 -8.64 -11.67 17.43
CA LEU A 142 -7.58 -12.51 18.02
C LEU A 142 -6.15 -12.14 17.56
N PRO A 143 -5.85 -11.91 16.27
CA PRO A 143 -4.52 -11.46 15.82
C PRO A 143 -4.07 -10.14 16.46
N PHE A 144 -5.00 -9.20 16.70
CA PHE A 144 -4.70 -7.93 17.35
C PHE A 144 -4.24 -8.14 18.80
N VAL A 145 -4.99 -8.96 19.57
CA VAL A 145 -4.64 -9.30 20.95
C VAL A 145 -3.33 -10.05 21.02
N LYS A 146 -3.10 -11.04 20.14
CA LYS A 146 -1.82 -11.76 20.06
C LYS A 146 -0.64 -10.83 19.78
N THR A 147 -0.79 -9.90 18.85
CA THR A 147 0.26 -8.93 18.52
C THR A 147 0.51 -7.94 19.65
N TRP A 148 -0.55 -7.49 20.33
CA TRP A 148 -0.45 -6.63 21.51
C TRP A 148 0.28 -7.34 22.65
N LEU A 149 -0.07 -8.60 22.94
CA LEU A 149 0.58 -9.42 23.97
C LEU A 149 2.05 -9.72 23.65
N ASP A 150 2.41 -9.97 22.38
CA ASP A 150 3.82 -10.18 22.01
C ASP A 150 4.68 -8.92 22.22
N LYS A 151 4.10 -7.73 22.01
CA LYS A 151 4.78 -6.45 22.25
C LYS A 151 4.83 -6.07 23.73
N TRP A 152 3.71 -6.15 24.43
CA TRP A 152 3.54 -5.62 25.79
C TRP A 152 3.73 -6.66 26.90
N GLY A 153 3.48 -7.93 26.60
CA GLY A 153 3.64 -9.05 27.53
C GLY A 153 5.08 -9.25 27.99
N LYS A 154 6.07 -8.72 27.24
CA LYS A 154 7.49 -8.71 27.63
C LYS A 154 7.78 -7.88 28.89
N ASN A 155 6.90 -6.93 29.23
CA ASN A 155 7.03 -6.09 30.42
C ASN A 155 6.20 -6.61 31.61
N MET A 156 5.55 -7.76 31.45
CA MET A 156 4.67 -8.36 32.47
C MET A 156 5.31 -9.62 33.07
N SER A 157 4.69 -10.16 34.12
CA SER A 157 5.09 -11.48 34.61
C SER A 157 4.85 -12.55 33.53
N PRO A 158 5.66 -13.64 33.47
CA PRO A 158 5.58 -14.66 32.43
C PRO A 158 4.19 -15.29 32.24
N GLU A 159 3.39 -15.31 33.29
CA GLU A 159 2.06 -15.92 33.32
C GLU A 159 0.94 -14.96 32.89
N ALA A 160 1.18 -13.63 32.95
CA ALA A 160 0.16 -12.62 32.68
C ALA A 160 -0.36 -12.64 31.23
N PRO A 161 0.48 -12.78 30.18
CA PRO A 161 0.00 -12.82 28.81
C PRO A 161 -0.95 -13.99 28.52
N ALA A 162 -0.64 -15.17 29.09
CA ALA A 162 -1.48 -16.35 28.95
C ALA A 162 -2.83 -16.18 29.67
N TYR A 163 -2.80 -15.59 30.87
CA TYR A 163 -4.02 -15.29 31.62
C TYR A 163 -4.89 -14.25 30.91
N LEU A 164 -4.30 -13.18 30.38
CA LEU A 164 -5.02 -12.15 29.63
C LEU A 164 -5.63 -12.73 28.36
N LEU A 165 -4.88 -13.51 27.57
CA LEU A 165 -5.42 -14.14 26.37
C LEU A 165 -6.66 -14.99 26.68
N LYS A 166 -6.61 -15.77 27.76
CA LYS A 166 -7.74 -16.57 28.22
C LYS A 166 -8.95 -15.69 28.60
N LEU A 167 -8.74 -14.55 29.24
CA LEU A 167 -9.82 -13.60 29.52
C LEU A 167 -10.43 -13.03 28.24
N PHE A 168 -9.60 -12.68 27.26
CA PHE A 168 -10.09 -12.20 25.96
C PHE A 168 -10.93 -13.29 25.26
N GLU A 169 -10.47 -14.54 25.23
CA GLU A 169 -11.21 -15.66 24.62
C GLU A 169 -12.56 -15.93 25.31
N ILE A 170 -12.63 -15.80 26.64
CA ILE A 170 -13.88 -16.03 27.40
C ILE A 170 -14.89 -14.90 27.20
N TYR A 171 -14.45 -13.64 27.20
CA TYR A 171 -15.39 -12.52 27.31
C TYR A 171 -15.61 -11.75 26.01
N VAL A 172 -14.65 -11.73 25.09
CA VAL A 172 -14.70 -10.83 23.93
C VAL A 172 -15.61 -11.39 22.84
N GLU A 173 -15.58 -12.69 22.56
CA GLU A 173 -16.45 -13.27 21.53
C GLU A 173 -17.93 -13.15 21.92
N ASP A 174 -18.27 -13.47 23.17
CA ASP A 174 -19.62 -13.30 23.70
C ASP A 174 -20.03 -11.81 23.80
N GLY A 175 -19.12 -10.94 24.23
CA GLY A 175 -19.36 -9.49 24.32
C GLY A 175 -19.61 -8.84 22.95
N LEU A 176 -18.85 -9.25 21.92
CA LEU A 176 -19.04 -8.79 20.54
C LEU A 176 -20.37 -9.29 19.96
N ASN A 177 -20.78 -10.52 20.27
CA ASN A 177 -22.06 -11.09 19.82
C ASN A 177 -23.29 -10.44 20.48
N LEU A 178 -23.14 -9.92 21.71
CA LEU A 178 -24.21 -9.22 22.45
C LEU A 178 -24.38 -7.76 22.01
N SER A 179 -23.36 -7.16 21.41
CA SER A 179 -23.45 -5.80 20.86
C SER A 179 -24.35 -5.80 19.62
N PRO A 180 -25.34 -4.90 19.50
CA PRO A 180 -26.09 -4.77 18.26
C PRO A 180 -25.11 -4.47 17.12
N LYS A 181 -25.20 -5.26 16.03
CA LYS A 181 -24.33 -5.24 14.83
C LYS A 181 -24.05 -3.86 14.19
N ASN A 182 -24.61 -2.79 14.73
CA ASN A 182 -24.48 -1.40 14.29
C ASN A 182 -23.47 -0.57 15.11
N VAL A 183 -22.86 -1.09 16.17
CA VAL A 183 -22.00 -0.28 17.07
C VAL A 183 -20.49 -0.47 16.82
N LEU A 184 -20.09 -1.57 16.17
CA LEU A 184 -18.67 -1.91 15.96
C LEU A 184 -18.42 -2.21 14.47
N ARG A 185 -18.51 -1.18 13.63
CA ARG A 185 -17.71 -1.15 12.39
C ARG A 185 -16.44 -0.39 12.73
N LEU A 186 -15.38 -1.13 13.04
CA LEU A 186 -14.00 -0.63 13.04
C LEU A 186 -13.47 -0.67 11.61
#